data_AF-A0A1B8ZF06-F1
#
_entry.id   AF-A0A1B8ZF06-F1
#
_cell.length_a   1.000
_cell.length_b   1.000
_cell.length_c   1.000
_cell.angle_alpha   90.00
_cell.angle_beta   90.00
_cell.angle_gamma   90.00
#
_symmetry.space_group_name_H-M   'P 1'
#
loop_
_entity.id
_entity.type
_entity.pdbx_description
1 polymer ?
#
loop_
_entity_poly.entity_id
_entity_poly.type
_entity_poly.pdbx_seq_one_letter_code
_entity_poly.pdbx_strand_id
1 'polypeptide(L)' 'MGGRIVGGIGIANSIYQGIEGNISPTRTAVDIVMGAVGFMGSWEAAASLVYFGGMAIYETNFNDGKAAF' A
#
# COMPACT_ATOMS: atom_id res chain seq x y z
N MET A 1 -14.16 -4.13 -9.75
CA MET A 1 -14.51 -3.60 -8.41
C MET A 1 -13.42 -3.82 -7.35
N GLY A 2 -12.63 -4.91 -7.38
CA GLY A 2 -11.64 -5.21 -6.32
C GLY A 2 -10.53 -4.19 -6.09
N GLY A 3 -9.98 -3.56 -7.14
CA GLY A 3 -8.85 -2.62 -7.00
C GLY A 3 -9.14 -1.36 -6.18
N ARG A 4 -10.39 -0.86 -6.20
CA ARG A 4 -10.81 0.30 -5.40
C ARG A 4 -10.90 -0.02 -3.91
N ILE A 5 -11.29 -1.25 -3.58
CA ILE A 5 -11.38 -1.71 -2.18
C ILE A 5 -9.98 -1.93 -1.62
N VAL A 6 -9.10 -2.61 -2.38
CA VAL A 6 -7.72 -2.85 -1.97
C VAL A 6 -6.93 -1.54 -1.85
N GLY A 7 -7.10 -0.62 -2.81
CA GLY A 7 -6.48 0.71 -2.73
C GLY A 7 -6.93 1.50 -1.51
N GLY A 8 -8.24 1.50 -1.20
CA GLY A 8 -8.76 2.16 0.01
C GLY A 8 -8.25 1.57 1.32
N ILE A 9 -8.18 0.23 1.41
CA ILE A 9 -7.65 -0.47 2.59
C ILE A 9 -6.14 -0.21 2.75
N GLY A 10 -5.38 -0.25 1.65
CA GLY A 10 -3.95 0.06 1.63
C GLY A 10 -3.67 1.46 2.19
N ILE A 11 -4.39 2.47 1.70
CA ILE A 11 -4.26 3.85 2.20
C ILE A 11 -4.55 3.93 3.70
N ALA A 12 -5.64 3.34 4.17
CA ALA A 12 -6.03 3.41 5.58
C ALA A 12 -5.01 2.75 6.49
N ASN A 13 -4.50 1.57 6.10
CA ASN A 13 -3.48 0.84 6.84
C ASN A 13 -2.17 1.64 6.92
N SER A 14 -1.76 2.27 5.83
CA SER A 14 -0.54 3.07 5.78
C SER A 14 -0.64 4.36 6.59
N ILE A 15 -1.79 5.05 6.55
CA ILE A 15 -2.02 6.21 7.42
C ILE A 15 -1.93 5.79 8.89
N TYR A 16 -2.55 4.66 9.26
CA TYR A 16 -2.51 4.14 10.62
C TYR A 16 -1.06 3.83 11.06
N GLN A 17 -0.31 3.09 10.25
CA GLN A 17 1.09 2.76 10.56
C GLN A 17 2.01 3.98 10.55
N GLY A 18 1.73 4.99 9.72
CA GLY A 18 2.49 6.23 9.69
C GLY A 18 2.30 7.09 10.94
N ILE A 19 1.09 7.08 11.52
CA ILE A 19 0.79 7.75 12.80
C ILE A 19 1.47 7.02 13.97
N GLU A 20 1.50 5.68 13.94
CA GLU A 20 2.21 4.88 14.95
C GLU A 20 3.75 4.97 14.83
N GLY A 21 4.27 5.55 13.74
CA GLY A 21 5.70 5.61 13.46
C GLY A 21 6.29 4.26 13.03
N ASN A 22 5.44 3.30 12.66
CA ASN A 22 5.83 1.98 12.16
C ASN A 22 6.29 2.02 10.70
N ILE A 23 5.86 3.04 9.94
CA ILE A 23 6.35 3.32 8.60
C ILE A 23 6.77 4.77 8.44
N SER A 24 7.70 5.00 7.54
CA SER A 24 8.26 6.30 7.23
C SER A 24 7.22 7.23 6.59
N PRO A 25 7.36 8.56 6.73
CA PRO A 25 6.51 9.53 6.03
C PRO A 25 6.53 9.33 4.52
N THR A 26 7.67 8.91 3.96
CA THR A 26 7.84 8.59 2.55
C THR A 26 6.97 7.39 2.14
N ARG A 27 6.96 6.31 2.94
CA ARG A 27 6.11 5.14 2.69
C ARG A 27 4.63 5.50 2.73
N THR A 28 4.23 6.28 3.74
CA THR A 28 2.86 6.78 3.85
C THR A 28 2.43 7.54 2.58
N ALA A 29 3.30 8.41 2.05
CA ALA A 29 3.02 9.15 0.83
C ALA A 29 2.91 8.25 -0.42
N VAL A 30 3.81 7.27 -0.58
CA VAL A 30 3.76 6.34 -1.71
C VAL A 30 2.51 5.47 -1.66
N ASP A 31 2.16 4.95 -0.49
CA ASP A 31 0.95 4.14 -0.30
C ASP A 31 -0.32 4.95 -0.61
N ILE A 32 -0.36 6.23 -0.22
CA ILE A 32 -1.46 7.16 -0.58
C ILE A 32 -1.57 7.32 -2.10
N VAL A 33 -0.44 7.59 -2.78
CA VAL A 33 -0.41 7.77 -4.24
C VAL A 33 -0.82 6.48 -4.95
N MET A 34 -0.26 5.33 -4.57
CA MET A 34 -0.56 4.04 -5.19
C MET A 34 -1.99 3.59 -4.91
N GLY A 35 -2.53 3.90 -3.74
CA GLY A 35 -3.93 3.72 -3.44
C GLY A 35 -4.83 4.58 -4.33
N ALA A 36 -4.49 5.86 -4.51
CA ALA A 36 -5.24 6.78 -5.38
C ALA A 36 -5.20 6.36 -6.86
N VAL A 37 -4.03 5.90 -7.34
CA VAL A 37 -3.83 5.30 -8.67
C VAL A 37 -4.84 4.15 -8.88
N GLY A 38 -5.11 3.35 -7.84
CA GLY A 38 -6.10 2.27 -7.89
C GLY A 38 -7.54 2.69 -8.23
N PHE A 39 -7.86 3.99 -8.18
CA PHE A 39 -9.17 4.55 -8.55
C PHE A 39 -9.22 5.17 -9.95
N MET A 40 -8.08 5.28 -10.65
CA MET A 40 -7.97 6.04 -11.91
C MET A 40 -8.37 5.23 -13.15
N GLY A 41 -8.31 3.90 -13.11
CA GLY A 41 -8.66 3.05 -14.23
C GLY A 41 -8.31 1.58 -13.99
N SER A 42 -8.61 0.72 -14.96
CA SER A 42 -8.42 -0.73 -14.84
C SER A 42 -6.94 -1.13 -14.78
N TRP A 43 -6.08 -0.43 -15.53
CA TRP A 43 -4.64 -0.69 -15.55
C TRP A 43 -3.96 -0.21 -14.27
N GLU A 44 -4.39 0.95 -13.80
CA GLU A 44 -3.92 1.61 -12.59
C GLU A 44 -4.37 0.85 -11.33
N ALA A 45 -5.58 0.30 -11.35
CA ALA A 45 -6.05 -0.66 -10.36
C ALA A 45 -5.16 -1.90 -10.28
N ALA A 46 -4.73 -2.45 -11.42
CA ALA A 46 -3.80 -3.57 -11.45
C ALA A 46 -2.42 -3.18 -10.90
N ALA A 47 -1.89 -2.02 -11.29
CA ALA A 47 -0.62 -1.50 -10.78
C ALA A 47 -0.64 -1.28 -9.25
N SER A 48 -1.73 -0.70 -8.74
CA SER A 48 -1.99 -0.54 -7.31
C SER A 48 -2.02 -1.89 -6.59
N LEU A 49 -2.72 -2.87 -7.15
CA LEU A 49 -2.81 -4.22 -6.59
C LEU A 49 -1.44 -4.91 -6.53
N VAL A 50 -0.65 -4.80 -7.61
CA VAL A 50 0.71 -5.36 -7.68
C VAL A 50 1.63 -4.69 -6.66
N TYR A 51 1.51 -3.38 -6.47
CA TYR A 51 2.29 -2.65 -5.47
C TYR A 51 1.97 -3.12 -4.05
N PHE A 52 0.70 -3.08 -3.63
CA PHE A 52 0.32 -3.51 -2.29
C PHE A 52 0.55 -5.01 -2.06
N GLY A 53 0.27 -5.85 -3.06
CA GLY A 53 0.54 -7.28 -3.00
C GLY A 53 2.04 -7.59 -2.93
N GLY A 54 2.85 -6.88 -3.71
CA GLY A 54 4.31 -6.97 -3.68
C GLY A 54 4.89 -6.54 -2.34
N MET A 55 4.37 -5.45 -1.76
CA MET A 55 4.77 -5.00 -0.43
C MET A 55 4.42 -6.04 0.65
N ALA A 56 3.21 -6.61 0.63
CA ALA A 56 2.82 -7.64 1.58
C ALA A 56 3.73 -8.89 1.48
N ILE A 57 4.09 -9.31 0.27
CA ILE A 57 5.04 -10.42 0.05
C ILE A 57 6.43 -10.05 0.55
N TYR A 58 6.90 -8.83 0.25
CA TYR A 58 8.21 -8.34 0.67
C TYR A 58 8.32 -8.30 2.19
N GLU A 59 7.32 -7.74 2.86
CA GLU A 59 7.29 -7.65 4.33
C GLU A 59 7.28 -9.05 4.96
N THR A 60 6.45 -9.95 4.43
CA THR A 60 6.33 -11.31 4.95
C THR A 60 7.59 -12.15 4.75
N ASN A 61 8.25 -12.06 3.60
CA ASN A 61 9.34 -12.98 3.22
C ASN A 61 10.74 -12.39 3.37
N PHE A 62 10.87 -11.06 3.35
CA PHE A 62 12.16 -10.38 3.29
C PHE A 62 12.36 -9.32 4.38
N ASN A 63 11.34 -9.07 5.23
CA ASN A 63 11.44 -8.12 6.33
C ASN A 63 10.86 -8.65 7.66
N ASP A 64 10.86 -9.97 7.87
CA ASP A 64 10.37 -10.63 9.09
C ASP A 64 8.93 -10.25 9.51
N GLY A 65 8.06 -9.97 8.53
CA GLY A 65 6.70 -9.51 8.77
C GLY A 65 6.61 -8.07 9.28
N LYS A 66 7.72 -7.33 9.31
CA LYS A 66 7.74 -5.91 9.66
C LYS A 66 7.42 -5.08 8.44
N ALA A 67 6.81 -3.92 8.66
CA ALA A 67 6.58 -2.96 7.61
C ALA A 67 7.92 -2.47 7.03
N ALA A 68 8.02 -2.46 5.71
CA ALA A 68 9.28 -2.12 5.03
C ALA A 68 9.34 -0.62 4.70
N PHE A 69 10.09 0.13 5.49
CA PHE A 69 10.18 1.61 5.50
C PHE A 69 9.05 2.31 6.20
#